data_AF-A0A7K4AEP7-F1
#
_entry.id   AF-A0A7K4AEP7-F1
#
_cell.length_a   1.000
_cell.length_b   1.000
_cell.length_c   1.000
_cell.angle_alpha   90.00
_cell.angle_beta   90.00
_cell.angle_gamma   90.00
#
_symmetry.space_group_name_H-M   'P 1'
#
loop_
_entity.id
_entity.type
_entity.pdbx_description
1 polymer ?
#
loop_
_entity_poly.entity_id
_entity_poly.type
_entity_poly.pdbx_seq_one_letter_code
_entity_poly.pdbx_strand_id
1 'polypeptide(L)'
;MGFIYLLLSVAALLFWNLNPELLCTSEACSTFTGLLGRSWYLWGALFYTIAGLLCLRYKRNKVVGIFLAVIALLHAGLIGYSWVVSGYLCSICWKFAVMGMLLAVLYWILPFRKPPIACIGPVKALAVIMLALFVANPQTVGNQFKYTSFPVAEAAAYHLHVSTPDGQDVSLDLREKPALIFAVWCPHCDEALQNIANETSQGRPYLVVLGDGKVDDKLAANGLFGAEYYFIKTLPEGIHSVPSLIGEYRNKDDT
;
A
#
# COMPACT_ATOMS: atom_id res chain seq x y z
N MET A 1 1.84 -30.73 -3.80
CA MET A 1 2.17 -29.58 -2.92
C MET A 1 2.99 -28.52 -3.61
N GLY A 2 4.25 -28.79 -4.01
CA GLY A 2 5.10 -27.74 -4.58
C GLY A 2 4.52 -27.01 -5.80
N PHE A 3 3.79 -27.72 -6.68
CA PHE A 3 3.08 -27.09 -7.80
C PHE A 3 1.95 -26.14 -7.36
N ILE A 4 1.21 -26.46 -6.30
CA ILE A 4 0.14 -25.58 -5.80
C ILE A 4 0.75 -24.29 -5.24
N TYR A 5 1.86 -24.39 -4.52
CA TYR A 5 2.62 -23.22 -4.08
C TYR A 5 3.13 -22.38 -5.25
N LEU A 6 3.56 -23.00 -6.36
CA LEU A 6 3.90 -22.26 -7.57
C LEU A 6 2.71 -21.43 -8.10
N LEU A 7 1.52 -22.04 -8.18
CA LEU A 7 0.30 -21.34 -8.63
C LEU A 7 -0.07 -20.19 -7.69
N LEU A 8 0.05 -20.38 -6.37
CA LEU A 8 -0.17 -19.32 -5.39
C LEU A 8 0.84 -18.17 -5.57
N SER A 9 2.10 -18.48 -5.90
CA SER A 9 3.09 -17.45 -6.20
C SER A 9 2.73 -16.64 -7.45
N VAL A 10 2.30 -17.30 -8.52
CA VAL A 10 1.88 -16.61 -9.75
C VAL A 10 0.65 -15.77 -9.47
N ALA A 11 -0.34 -16.29 -8.73
CA ALA A 11 -1.52 -15.54 -8.36
C ALA A 11 -1.15 -14.29 -7.54
N ALA A 12 -0.24 -14.41 -6.56
CA ALA A 12 0.24 -13.26 -5.79
C ALA A 12 0.92 -12.19 -6.66
N LEU A 13 1.72 -12.59 -7.67
CA LEU A 13 2.29 -11.65 -8.65
C LEU A 13 1.23 -10.97 -9.52
N LEU A 14 0.22 -11.71 -9.96
CA LEU A 14 -0.89 -11.14 -10.73
C LEU A 14 -1.67 -10.12 -9.89
N PHE A 15 -1.95 -10.42 -8.62
CA PHE A 15 -2.60 -9.47 -7.71
C PHE A 15 -1.74 -8.22 -7.44
N TRP A 16 -0.42 -8.38 -7.37
CA TRP A 16 0.48 -7.23 -7.28
C TRP A 16 0.40 -6.33 -8.53
N ASN A 17 0.30 -6.93 -9.73
CA ASN A 17 0.33 -6.20 -10.99
C ASN A 17 -1.03 -5.62 -11.41
N LEU A 18 -2.15 -6.21 -10.98
CA LEU A 18 -3.50 -5.87 -11.45
C LEU A 18 -4.20 -4.75 -10.65
N ASN A 19 -3.43 -3.82 -10.05
CA ASN A 19 -3.92 -2.79 -9.12
C ASN A 19 -4.67 -3.40 -7.92
N PRO A 20 -4.02 -3.56 -6.75
CA PRO A 20 -4.64 -4.21 -5.60
C PRO A 20 -5.91 -3.49 -5.09
N GLU A 21 -6.09 -2.20 -5.40
CA GLU A 21 -7.29 -1.41 -5.10
C GLU A 21 -8.56 -1.94 -5.78
N LEU A 22 -8.45 -2.51 -6.98
CA LEU A 22 -9.58 -3.10 -7.69
C LEU A 22 -10.05 -4.44 -7.09
N LEU A 23 -9.16 -5.10 -6.34
CA LEU A 23 -9.33 -6.50 -5.94
C LEU A 23 -9.50 -6.65 -4.42
N CYS A 24 -8.94 -5.74 -3.63
CA CYS A 24 -9.26 -5.57 -2.22
C CYS A 24 -10.09 -4.30 -2.07
N THR A 25 -11.39 -4.46 -1.80
CA THR A 25 -12.29 -3.36 -1.43
C THR A 25 -11.95 -2.74 -0.05
N SER A 26 -10.95 -3.28 0.65
CA SER A 26 -10.50 -2.78 1.94
C SER A 26 -9.11 -2.16 1.82
N GLU A 27 -8.95 -0.95 2.36
CA GLU A 27 -7.65 -0.26 2.47
C GLU A 27 -6.61 -1.06 3.28
N ALA A 28 -7.05 -2.06 4.04
CA ALA A 28 -6.20 -2.98 4.81
C ALA A 28 -4.96 -3.50 4.05
N CYS A 29 -5.01 -3.66 2.72
CA CYS A 29 -3.87 -4.13 1.94
C CYS A 29 -2.91 -3.02 1.49
N SER A 30 -3.37 -1.77 1.39
CA SER A 30 -2.56 -0.61 1.04
C SER A 30 -1.98 0.08 2.28
N THR A 31 -2.69 0.04 3.42
CA THR A 31 -2.27 0.72 4.66
C THR A 31 -0.96 0.16 5.23
N PHE A 32 -0.74 -1.16 5.14
CA PHE A 32 0.49 -1.76 5.63
C PHE A 32 1.54 -1.77 4.52
N THR A 33 2.43 -0.77 4.55
CA THR A 33 3.68 -0.81 3.79
C THR A 33 4.39 -2.10 4.17
N GLY A 34 4.55 -3.02 3.21
CA GLY A 34 5.07 -4.34 3.55
C GLY A 34 6.52 -4.28 4.00
N LEU A 35 7.08 -5.43 4.36
CA LEU A 35 8.41 -5.49 4.98
C LEU A 35 9.50 -4.92 4.03
N LEU A 36 10.40 -4.08 4.55
CA LEU A 36 11.42 -3.37 3.76
C LEU A 36 10.83 -2.50 2.63
N GLY A 37 9.62 -1.96 2.82
CA GLY A 37 8.81 -1.22 1.84
C GLY A 37 8.71 -1.91 0.49
N ARG A 38 8.40 -3.19 0.58
CA ARG A 38 7.95 -4.02 -0.54
C ARG A 38 6.53 -4.42 -0.25
N SER A 39 5.68 -4.46 -1.27
CA SER A 39 4.31 -4.94 -1.12
C SER A 39 4.27 -6.34 -0.50
N TRP A 40 3.29 -6.59 0.37
CA TRP A 40 3.03 -7.92 0.93
C TRP A 40 2.75 -8.97 -0.14
N TYR A 41 2.21 -8.59 -1.30
CA TYR A 41 2.03 -9.51 -2.43
C TYR A 41 3.36 -10.04 -2.98
N LEU A 42 4.39 -9.18 -3.04
CA LEU A 42 5.71 -9.57 -3.52
C LEU A 42 6.39 -10.53 -2.53
N TRP A 43 6.27 -10.26 -1.23
CA TRP A 43 6.71 -11.17 -0.18
C TRP A 43 5.98 -12.51 -0.21
N GLY A 44 4.65 -12.48 -0.39
CA GLY A 44 3.83 -13.67 -0.55
C GLY A 44 4.28 -14.51 -1.73
N ALA A 45 4.49 -13.89 -2.89
CA ALA A 45 5.00 -14.57 -4.08
C ALA A 45 6.39 -15.19 -3.85
N LEU A 46 7.32 -14.44 -3.24
CA LEU A 46 8.65 -14.96 -2.92
C LEU A 46 8.56 -16.16 -1.99
N PHE A 47 7.76 -16.06 -0.93
CA PHE A 47 7.52 -17.15 0.00
C PHE A 47 6.96 -18.39 -0.72
N TYR A 48 5.87 -18.24 -1.47
CA TYR A 48 5.24 -19.36 -2.14
C TYR A 48 6.18 -20.02 -3.16
N THR A 49 7.05 -19.24 -3.80
CA THR A 49 8.10 -19.80 -4.66
C THR A 49 9.12 -20.63 -3.87
N ILE A 50 9.62 -20.12 -2.74
CA ILE A 50 10.55 -20.86 -1.87
C ILE A 50 9.89 -22.13 -1.33
N ALA A 51 8.65 -22.04 -0.84
CA ALA A 51 7.86 -23.18 -0.39
C ALA A 51 7.69 -24.23 -1.50
N GLY A 52 7.40 -23.78 -2.72
CA GLY A 52 7.32 -24.61 -3.93
C GLY A 52 8.62 -25.36 -4.19
N LEU A 53 9.76 -24.65 -4.20
CA LEU A 53 11.09 -25.24 -4.40
C LEU A 53 11.43 -26.27 -3.32
N LEU A 54 11.24 -25.92 -2.06
CA LEU A 54 11.55 -26.79 -0.92
C LEU A 54 10.71 -28.06 -0.96
N CYS A 55 9.42 -27.96 -1.27
CA CYS A 55 8.52 -29.10 -1.38
C CYS A 55 8.85 -30.03 -2.57
N LEU A 56 9.40 -29.50 -3.66
CA LEU A 56 9.81 -30.30 -4.82
C LEU A 56 11.19 -30.95 -4.63
N ARG A 57 12.13 -30.24 -4.00
CA ARG A 57 13.51 -30.69 -3.82
C ARG A 57 13.65 -31.70 -2.68
N TYR A 58 13.02 -31.44 -1.54
CA TYR A 58 13.24 -32.24 -0.34
C TYR A 58 12.06 -33.17 -0.09
N LYS A 59 12.36 -34.46 0.06
CA LYS A 59 11.38 -35.45 0.51
C LYS A 59 11.09 -35.22 2.00
N ARG A 60 9.80 -35.09 2.35
CA ARG A 60 9.23 -35.02 3.72
C ARG A 60 10.26 -34.64 4.80
N ASN A 61 10.75 -33.42 4.70
CA ASN A 61 11.80 -32.88 5.56
C ASN A 61 11.13 -32.06 6.67
N LYS A 62 11.48 -32.36 7.93
CA LYS A 62 10.89 -31.69 9.10
C LYS A 62 11.15 -30.18 9.09
N VAL A 63 12.32 -29.73 8.64
CA VAL A 63 12.68 -28.30 8.53
C VAL A 63 11.76 -27.61 7.53
N VAL A 64 11.49 -28.25 6.38
CA VAL A 64 10.54 -27.72 5.38
C VAL A 64 9.14 -27.63 6.00
N GLY A 65 8.68 -28.67 6.69
CA GLY A 65 7.37 -28.64 7.36
C GLY A 65 7.24 -27.53 8.41
N ILE A 66 8.29 -27.30 9.21
CA ILE A 66 8.34 -26.21 10.20
C ILE A 66 8.32 -24.85 9.48
N PHE A 67 9.11 -24.67 8.43
CA PHE A 67 9.12 -23.44 7.62
C PHE A 67 7.71 -23.10 7.08
N LEU A 68 7.00 -24.09 6.52
CA LEU A 68 5.63 -23.89 6.02
C LEU A 68 4.66 -23.50 7.15
N ALA A 69 4.79 -24.13 8.33
CA ALA A 69 3.94 -23.85 9.47
C ALA A 69 4.17 -22.44 10.04
N VAL A 70 5.43 -22.05 10.23
CA VAL A 70 5.81 -20.71 10.72
C VAL A 70 5.23 -19.63 9.82
N ILE A 71 5.31 -19.81 8.51
CA ILE A 71 4.84 -18.78 7.58
C ILE A 71 3.32 -18.77 7.47
N ALA A 72 2.65 -19.92 7.55
CA ALA A 72 1.20 -19.96 7.65
C ALA A 72 0.71 -19.21 8.90
N LEU A 73 1.40 -19.37 10.04
CA LEU A 73 1.09 -18.63 11.27
C LEU A 73 1.38 -17.14 11.14
N LEU A 74 2.51 -16.74 10.54
CA LEU A 74 2.84 -15.35 10.27
C LEU A 74 1.74 -14.68 9.43
N HIS A 75 1.29 -15.36 8.36
CA HIS A 75 0.24 -14.84 7.49
C HIS A 75 -1.09 -14.69 8.22
N ALA A 76 -1.50 -15.68 9.02
CA ALA A 76 -2.69 -15.59 9.86
C ALA A 76 -2.57 -14.45 10.88
N GLY A 77 -1.39 -14.26 11.48
CA GLY A 77 -1.09 -13.17 12.40
C GLY A 77 -1.21 -11.79 11.75
N LEU A 78 -0.68 -11.62 10.52
CA LEU A 78 -0.82 -10.37 9.76
C LEU A 78 -2.29 -10.04 9.44
N ILE A 79 -3.10 -11.04 9.12
CA ILE A 79 -4.54 -10.87 8.89
C ILE A 79 -5.27 -10.51 10.18
N GLY A 80 -4.96 -11.19 11.29
CA GLY A 80 -5.52 -10.87 12.59
C GLY A 80 -5.16 -9.46 13.05
N TYR A 81 -3.91 -9.06 12.87
CA TYR A 81 -3.45 -7.70 13.16
C TYR A 81 -4.16 -6.67 12.29
N SER A 82 -4.26 -6.92 10.98
CA SER A 82 -4.97 -6.06 10.04
C SER A 82 -6.45 -5.88 10.41
N TRP A 83 -7.12 -6.95 10.84
CA TRP A 83 -8.49 -6.88 11.37
C TRP A 83 -8.59 -6.01 12.62
N VAL A 84 -7.67 -6.18 13.57
CA VAL A 84 -7.68 -5.41 14.83
C VAL A 84 -7.48 -3.91 14.57
N VAL A 85 -6.62 -3.55 13.61
CA VAL A 85 -6.29 -2.15 13.32
C VAL A 85 -7.34 -1.49 12.42
N SER A 86 -7.80 -2.19 11.38
CA SER A 86 -8.66 -1.58 10.35
C SER A 86 -10.15 -1.93 10.50
N GLY A 87 -10.50 -3.01 11.20
CA GLY A 87 -11.87 -3.54 11.26
C GLY A 87 -12.31 -4.31 10.00
N TYR A 88 -11.44 -4.50 9.01
CA TYR A 88 -11.77 -5.15 7.74
C TYR A 88 -10.85 -6.36 7.45
N LEU A 89 -11.38 -7.39 6.79
CA LEU A 89 -10.59 -8.48 6.17
C LEU A 89 -10.56 -8.30 4.66
N CYS A 90 -9.37 -8.27 4.04
CA CYS A 90 -9.35 -8.42 2.59
C CYS A 90 -9.77 -9.85 2.19
N SER A 91 -10.79 -9.94 1.32
CA SER A 91 -11.36 -11.18 0.79
C SER A 91 -10.33 -12.11 0.15
N ILE A 92 -9.25 -11.56 -0.39
CA ILE A 92 -8.19 -12.32 -1.05
C ILE A 92 -7.18 -12.83 -0.03
N CYS A 93 -6.70 -11.98 0.89
CA CYS A 93 -5.68 -12.37 1.86
C CYS A 93 -6.13 -13.54 2.74
N TRP A 94 -7.38 -13.55 3.22
CA TRP A 94 -7.86 -14.67 4.03
C TRP A 94 -7.92 -15.98 3.26
N LYS A 95 -8.28 -15.96 1.97
CA LYS A 95 -8.25 -17.16 1.11
C LYS A 95 -6.84 -17.70 0.95
N PHE A 96 -5.86 -16.81 0.73
CA PHE A 96 -4.46 -17.20 0.66
C PHE A 96 -3.95 -17.78 1.98
N ALA A 97 -4.33 -17.19 3.12
CA ALA A 97 -3.94 -17.73 4.42
C ALA A 97 -4.58 -19.09 4.71
N VAL A 98 -5.88 -19.26 4.44
CA VAL A 98 -6.55 -20.56 4.57
C VAL A 98 -5.88 -21.61 3.70
N MET A 99 -5.56 -21.26 2.44
CA MET A 99 -4.91 -22.20 1.53
C MET A 99 -3.47 -22.51 1.96
N GLY A 100 -2.73 -21.53 2.47
CA GLY A 100 -1.41 -21.72 3.05
C GLY A 100 -1.43 -22.66 4.27
N MET A 101 -2.36 -22.45 5.20
CA MET A 101 -2.57 -23.32 6.36
C MET A 101 -2.94 -24.74 5.94
N LEU A 102 -3.89 -24.90 5.01
CA LEU A 102 -4.30 -26.21 4.50
C LEU A 102 -3.13 -26.95 3.87
N LEU A 103 -2.34 -26.28 3.02
CA LEU A 103 -1.15 -26.87 2.40
C LEU A 103 -0.08 -27.27 3.42
N ALA A 104 0.13 -26.47 4.46
CA ALA A 104 1.04 -26.79 5.55
C ALA A 104 0.59 -28.03 6.33
N VAL A 105 -0.70 -28.14 6.65
CA VAL A 105 -1.27 -29.33 7.32
C VAL A 105 -1.16 -30.56 6.44
N LEU A 106 -1.57 -30.45 5.18
CA LEU A 106 -1.53 -31.56 4.24
C LEU A 106 -0.10 -32.02 3.91
N TYR A 107 0.91 -31.16 4.04
CA TYR A 107 2.32 -31.57 3.95
C TYR A 107 2.70 -32.64 4.99
N TRP A 108 2.11 -32.57 6.19
CA TRP A 108 2.36 -33.53 7.27
C TRP A 108 1.55 -34.81 7.12
N ILE A 109 0.32 -34.72 6.61
CA ILE A 109 -0.61 -35.84 6.54
C ILE A 109 -0.36 -36.72 5.30
N LEU A 110 -0.20 -36.10 4.11
CA LEU A 110 -0.21 -36.86 2.86
C LEU A 110 1.12 -37.60 2.62
N PRO A 111 1.06 -38.85 2.09
CA PRO A 111 2.27 -39.58 1.73
C PRO A 111 2.99 -38.88 0.57
N PHE A 112 4.32 -38.81 0.66
CA PHE A 112 5.14 -38.16 -0.35
C PHE A 112 5.11 -38.95 -1.67
N ARG A 113 4.64 -38.33 -2.75
CA ARG A 113 4.80 -38.83 -4.12
C ARG A 113 5.91 -38.06 -4.81
N LYS A 114 6.79 -38.75 -5.54
CA LYS A 114 7.84 -38.10 -6.34
C LYS A 114 7.17 -37.17 -7.35
N PRO A 115 7.49 -35.86 -7.36
CA PRO A 115 6.95 -34.97 -8.36
C PRO A 115 7.50 -35.32 -9.75
N PRO A 116 6.74 -35.07 -10.83
CA PRO A 116 7.27 -35.18 -12.18
C PRO A 116 8.42 -34.18 -12.36
N ILE A 117 9.52 -34.64 -12.97
CA ILE A 117 10.76 -33.85 -13.16
C ILE A 117 10.48 -32.54 -13.91
N ALA A 118 9.50 -32.55 -14.82
CA ALA A 118 9.05 -31.40 -15.60
C ALA A 118 8.66 -30.17 -14.74
N CYS A 119 8.26 -30.35 -13.48
CA CYS A 119 7.86 -29.24 -12.62
C CYS A 119 9.05 -28.46 -12.02
N ILE A 120 10.28 -29.00 -12.04
CA ILE A 120 11.42 -28.36 -11.35
C ILE A 120 11.89 -27.11 -12.09
N GLY A 121 11.90 -27.13 -13.42
CA GLY A 121 12.35 -26.02 -14.27
C GLY A 121 11.57 -24.73 -14.02
N PRO A 122 10.23 -24.74 -14.16
CA PRO A 122 9.39 -23.55 -13.95
C PRO A 122 9.56 -22.92 -12.57
N VAL A 123 9.73 -23.73 -11.52
CA VAL A 123 9.85 -23.20 -10.15
C VAL A 123 11.19 -22.51 -9.93
N LYS A 124 12.28 -23.04 -10.51
CA LYS A 124 13.58 -22.36 -10.47
C LYS A 124 13.55 -21.04 -11.24
N ALA A 125 12.93 -21.04 -12.42
CA ALA A 125 12.77 -19.82 -13.21
C ALA A 125 11.99 -18.76 -12.43
N LEU A 126 10.87 -19.15 -11.79
CA LEU A 126 10.10 -18.22 -10.97
C LEU A 126 10.91 -17.69 -9.78
N ALA A 127 11.75 -18.52 -9.14
CA ALA A 127 12.60 -18.06 -8.04
C ALA A 127 13.61 -17.01 -8.47
N VAL A 128 14.20 -17.17 -9.66
CA VAL A 128 15.11 -16.16 -10.24
C VAL A 128 14.34 -14.88 -10.57
N ILE A 129 13.16 -14.99 -11.19
CA ILE A 129 12.31 -13.83 -11.49
C ILE A 129 11.91 -13.10 -10.21
N MET A 130 11.49 -13.83 -9.17
CA MET A 130 11.11 -13.25 -7.89
C MET A 130 12.27 -12.53 -7.22
N LEU A 131 13.46 -13.13 -7.23
CA LEU A 131 14.66 -12.50 -6.68
C LEU A 131 15.03 -11.24 -7.48
N ALA A 132 14.97 -11.31 -8.81
CA ALA A 132 15.23 -10.17 -9.68
C ALA A 132 14.23 -9.04 -9.43
N LEU A 133 12.92 -9.34 -9.36
CA LEU A 133 11.88 -8.36 -9.04
C LEU A 133 12.08 -7.77 -7.64
N PHE A 134 12.47 -8.59 -6.67
CA PHE A 134 12.69 -8.13 -5.30
C PHE A 134 13.88 -7.16 -5.18
N VAL A 135 14.94 -7.40 -5.96
CA VAL A 135 16.15 -6.56 -6.00
C VAL A 135 15.95 -5.32 -6.88
N ALA A 136 15.35 -5.48 -8.06
CA ALA A 136 15.26 -4.44 -9.08
C ALA A 136 14.08 -3.49 -8.89
N ASN A 137 13.00 -3.91 -8.24
CA ASN A 137 11.95 -2.99 -7.86
C ASN A 137 12.56 -2.05 -6.81
N PRO A 138 12.68 -0.72 -6.99
CA PRO A 138 13.22 0.18 -5.96
C PRO A 138 12.25 0.27 -4.78
N GLN A 139 12.75 0.42 -3.55
CA GLN A 139 11.90 0.51 -2.36
C GLN A 139 10.77 1.53 -2.60
N THR A 140 9.51 1.13 -2.43
CA THR A 140 8.43 2.14 -2.40
C THR A 140 8.51 3.01 -1.13
N VAL A 141 9.52 2.79 -0.27
CA VAL A 141 9.88 3.62 0.90
C VAL A 141 10.31 5.05 0.53
N GLY A 142 10.49 5.35 -0.76
CA GLY A 142 10.92 6.70 -1.16
C GLY A 142 10.43 7.12 -2.52
N ASN A 143 9.45 6.41 -3.10
CA ASN A 143 8.70 7.05 -4.17
C ASN A 143 7.89 8.13 -3.48
N GLN A 144 8.47 9.34 -3.49
CA GLN A 144 7.76 10.60 -3.54
C GLN A 144 6.36 10.26 -4.01
N PHE A 145 5.34 10.46 -3.15
CA PHE A 145 4.00 10.65 -3.67
C PHE A 145 4.22 11.67 -4.78
N LYS A 146 4.30 11.18 -6.01
CA LYS A 146 4.50 11.99 -7.18
C LYS A 146 3.10 12.52 -7.28
N TYR A 147 2.84 13.54 -6.48
CA TYR A 147 1.53 14.12 -6.33
C TYR A 147 1.10 14.28 -7.76
N THR A 148 0.10 13.51 -8.17
CA THR A 148 -0.41 13.62 -9.52
C THR A 148 -0.97 15.02 -9.52
N SER A 149 -0.14 15.96 -9.98
CA SER A 149 -0.55 17.32 -10.22
C SER A 149 -1.58 17.16 -11.30
N PHE A 150 -2.84 17.20 -10.89
CA PHE A 150 -3.92 17.19 -11.85
C PHE A 150 -3.80 18.54 -12.55
N PRO A 151 -3.47 18.57 -13.85
CA PRO A 151 -3.47 19.83 -14.57
C PRO A 151 -4.90 20.36 -14.47
N VAL A 152 -5.02 21.51 -13.81
CA VAL A 152 -6.28 22.23 -13.66
C VAL A 152 -6.68 22.66 -15.07
N ALA A 153 -7.49 21.85 -15.75
CA ALA A 153 -7.72 21.95 -17.19
C ALA A 153 -8.62 23.12 -17.60
N GLU A 154 -9.07 23.97 -16.67
CA GLU A 154 -10.01 25.05 -16.97
C GLU A 154 -9.78 26.28 -16.08
N ALA A 155 -9.85 27.47 -16.68
CA ALA A 155 -9.53 28.74 -16.03
C ALA A 155 -10.46 29.11 -14.85
N ALA A 156 -11.60 28.42 -14.70
CA ALA A 156 -12.50 28.55 -13.54
C ALA A 156 -12.04 27.70 -12.34
N ALA A 157 -11.12 26.75 -12.52
CA ALA A 157 -10.69 25.81 -11.49
C ALA A 157 -9.41 26.23 -10.74
N TYR A 158 -8.91 27.46 -10.97
CA TYR A 158 -7.83 28.05 -10.17
C TYR A 158 -8.28 28.53 -8.79
N HIS A 159 -9.59 28.67 -8.59
CA HIS A 159 -10.16 29.05 -7.30
C HIS A 159 -10.79 27.84 -6.62
N LEU A 160 -10.29 27.49 -5.44
CA LEU A 160 -10.83 26.42 -4.62
C LEU A 160 -11.72 27.01 -3.53
N HIS A 161 -13.02 26.71 -3.59
CA HIS A 161 -13.97 27.09 -2.55
C HIS A 161 -13.83 26.17 -1.33
N VAL A 162 -13.53 26.76 -0.18
CA VAL A 162 -13.31 26.09 1.10
C VAL A 162 -13.98 26.88 2.22
N SER A 163 -14.04 26.33 3.43
CA SER A 163 -14.50 27.04 4.62
C SER A 163 -13.39 27.09 5.67
N THR A 164 -13.27 28.19 6.43
CA THR A 164 -12.35 28.30 7.56
C THR A 164 -12.82 27.43 8.75
N PRO A 165 -12.00 27.23 9.79
CA PRO A 165 -12.44 26.57 11.02
C PRO A 165 -13.63 27.26 11.71
N ASP A 166 -13.80 28.56 11.50
CA ASP A 166 -14.96 29.33 12.00
C ASP A 166 -16.21 29.22 11.10
N GLY A 167 -16.14 28.43 10.02
CA GLY A 167 -17.24 28.20 9.08
C GLY A 167 -17.44 29.32 8.05
N GLN A 168 -16.47 30.23 7.89
CA GLN A 168 -16.53 31.29 6.88
C GLN A 168 -16.09 30.75 5.52
N ASP A 169 -16.87 30.99 4.47
CA ASP A 169 -16.51 30.57 3.11
C ASP A 169 -15.42 31.48 2.53
N VAL A 170 -14.36 30.85 2.01
CA VAL A 170 -13.18 31.50 1.43
C VAL A 170 -12.85 30.86 0.09
N SER A 171 -12.29 31.64 -0.83
CA SER A 171 -11.80 31.16 -2.13
C SER A 171 -10.29 31.23 -2.16
N LEU A 172 -9.62 30.08 -2.27
CA LEU A 172 -8.16 29.99 -2.35
C LEU A 172 -7.71 30.08 -3.81
N ASP A 173 -6.72 30.91 -4.12
CA ASP A 173 -6.11 30.98 -5.46
C ASP A 173 -4.95 29.98 -5.59
N LEU A 174 -5.18 28.89 -6.31
CA LEU A 174 -4.22 27.81 -6.52
C LEU A 174 -3.02 28.22 -7.40
N ARG A 175 -3.03 29.44 -7.97
CA ARG A 175 -1.88 30.01 -8.68
C ARG A 175 -0.87 30.65 -7.73
N GLU A 176 -1.33 31.09 -6.55
CA GLU A 176 -0.44 31.61 -5.51
C GLU A 176 0.27 30.45 -4.80
N LYS A 177 -0.51 29.41 -4.45
CA LYS A 177 0.01 28.24 -3.75
C LYS A 177 -0.84 27.00 -4.08
N PRO A 178 -0.23 25.83 -4.33
CA PRO A 178 -1.01 24.61 -4.48
C PRO A 178 -1.73 24.25 -3.16
N ALA A 179 -2.76 23.43 -3.22
CA ALA A 179 -3.47 22.93 -2.04
C ALA A 179 -3.25 21.42 -1.88
N LEU A 180 -2.87 21.00 -0.67
CA LEU A 180 -2.83 19.60 -0.26
C LEU A 180 -4.15 19.26 0.42
N ILE A 181 -4.97 18.47 -0.27
CA ILE A 181 -6.21 17.90 0.27
C ILE A 181 -5.86 16.62 1.03
N PHE A 182 -6.28 16.53 2.30
CA PHE A 182 -6.06 15.37 3.15
C PHE A 182 -7.28 15.10 4.05
N ALA A 183 -7.29 13.95 4.73
CA ALA A 183 -8.31 13.65 5.73
C ALA A 183 -7.70 13.18 7.06
N VAL A 184 -8.36 13.44 8.18
CA VAL A 184 -7.88 13.05 9.51
C VAL A 184 -7.75 11.53 9.64
N TRP A 185 -8.69 10.79 9.05
CA TRP A 185 -8.72 9.32 9.06
C TRP A 185 -7.73 8.68 8.07
N CYS A 186 -7.13 9.46 7.17
CA CYS A 186 -6.24 8.96 6.13
C CYS A 186 -4.82 8.74 6.69
N PRO A 187 -4.33 7.48 6.78
CA PRO A 187 -2.99 7.19 7.28
C PRO A 187 -1.91 7.60 6.27
N HIS A 188 -2.19 7.49 4.97
CA HIS A 188 -1.27 7.91 3.90
C HIS A 188 -1.01 9.42 3.90
N CYS A 189 -1.91 10.19 4.51
CA CYS A 189 -1.79 11.63 4.63
C CYS A 189 -0.72 12.05 5.64
N ASP A 190 -0.32 11.18 6.58
CA ASP A 190 0.73 11.49 7.57
C ASP A 190 2.07 11.76 6.89
N GLU A 191 2.47 10.91 5.95
CA GLU A 191 3.72 11.09 5.19
C GLU A 191 3.70 12.38 4.36
N ALA A 192 2.58 12.67 3.69
CA ALA A 192 2.42 13.91 2.93
C ALA A 192 2.55 15.15 3.83
N LEU A 193 1.91 15.14 5.00
CA LEU A 193 1.98 16.22 5.99
C LEU A 193 3.40 16.39 6.57
N GLN A 194 4.08 15.30 6.91
CA GLN A 194 5.46 15.33 7.41
C GLN A 194 6.44 15.89 6.38
N ASN A 195 6.25 15.56 5.10
CA ASN A 195 7.09 16.08 4.02
C ASN A 195 6.98 17.61 3.92
N ILE A 196 5.76 18.15 3.93
CA ILE A 196 5.53 19.60 3.84
C ILE A 196 5.79 20.36 5.15
N ALA A 197 5.89 19.66 6.28
CA ALA A 197 6.27 20.27 7.56
C ALA A 197 7.69 20.84 7.53
N ASN A 198 8.56 20.27 6.68
CA ASN A 198 9.93 20.74 6.47
C ASN A 198 10.00 22.01 5.59
N GLU A 199 8.91 22.40 4.95
CA GLU A 199 8.84 23.62 4.14
C GLU A 199 8.57 24.86 5.02
N THR A 200 9.08 26.00 4.57
CA THR A 200 8.77 27.29 5.19
C THR A 200 7.27 27.61 5.04
N SER A 201 6.73 28.47 5.90
CA SER A 201 5.32 28.87 5.85
C SER A 201 4.87 29.41 4.48
N GLN A 202 5.79 30.07 3.76
CA GLN A 202 5.56 30.59 2.41
C GLN A 202 5.62 29.50 1.32
N GLY A 203 6.43 28.45 1.49
CA GLY A 203 6.58 27.37 0.51
C GLY A 203 5.53 26.27 0.63
N ARG A 204 5.08 26.00 1.85
CA ARG A 204 4.09 24.97 2.19
C ARG A 204 2.83 25.12 1.35
N PRO A 205 2.12 24.07 0.88
CA PRO A 205 0.80 24.22 0.24
C PRO A 205 -0.31 24.71 1.20
N TYR A 206 -1.46 25.11 0.68
CA TYR A 206 -2.67 25.28 1.50
C TYR A 206 -3.06 23.92 2.07
N LEU A 207 -3.38 23.85 3.35
CA LEU A 207 -3.84 22.62 4.00
C LEU A 207 -5.36 22.57 3.91
N VAL A 208 -5.91 21.61 3.17
CA VAL A 208 -7.36 21.49 2.98
C VAL A 208 -7.82 20.13 3.49
N VAL A 209 -8.74 20.14 4.46
CA VAL A 209 -9.25 18.96 5.14
C VAL A 209 -10.57 18.53 4.51
N LEU A 210 -10.64 17.27 4.08
CA LEU A 210 -11.88 16.63 3.66
C LEU A 210 -12.62 16.06 4.89
N GLY A 211 -13.77 16.65 5.21
CA GLY A 211 -14.64 16.23 6.31
C GLY A 211 -14.25 16.79 7.69
N ASP A 212 -14.93 16.31 8.73
CA ASP A 212 -14.76 16.77 10.11
C ASP A 212 -13.79 15.89 10.91
N GLY A 213 -13.20 16.42 11.97
CA GLY A 213 -12.38 15.63 12.89
C GLY A 213 -11.45 16.46 13.77
N LYS A 214 -10.59 15.78 14.52
CA LYS A 214 -9.54 16.39 15.35
C LYS A 214 -8.34 16.81 14.49
N VAL A 215 -8.54 17.81 13.64
CA VAL A 215 -7.53 18.28 12.69
C VAL A 215 -6.26 18.74 13.39
N ASP A 216 -6.40 19.49 14.48
CA ASP A 216 -5.25 20.01 15.23
C ASP A 216 -4.35 18.89 15.77
N ASP A 217 -4.94 17.79 16.28
CA ASP A 217 -4.19 16.62 16.74
C ASP A 217 -3.41 15.97 15.58
N LYS A 218 -4.04 15.83 14.41
CA LYS A 218 -3.42 15.27 13.20
C LYS A 218 -2.27 16.15 12.71
N LEU A 219 -2.46 17.47 12.67
CA LEU A 219 -1.43 18.42 12.27
C LEU A 219 -0.28 18.46 13.27
N ALA A 220 -0.57 18.47 14.58
CA ALA A 220 0.44 18.42 15.63
C ALA A 220 1.30 17.16 15.54
N ALA A 221 0.68 15.99 15.35
CA ALA A 221 1.38 14.71 15.21
C ALA A 221 2.32 14.66 14.00
N ASN A 222 2.10 15.52 13.00
CA ASN A 222 2.90 15.59 11.77
C ASN A 222 3.76 16.87 11.69
N GLY A 223 4.01 17.56 12.81
CA GLY A 223 4.91 18.71 12.86
C GLY A 223 4.34 20.02 12.31
N LEU A 224 3.02 20.10 12.14
CA LEU A 224 2.29 21.26 11.60
C LEU A 224 1.42 21.94 12.68
N PHE A 225 1.85 21.90 13.95
CA PHE A 225 1.10 22.52 15.04
C PHE A 225 0.85 24.02 14.79
N GLY A 226 -0.42 24.44 14.87
CA GLY A 226 -0.84 25.83 14.62
C GLY A 226 -0.76 26.26 13.15
N ALA A 227 -0.54 25.35 12.21
CA ALA A 227 -0.62 25.66 10.78
C ALA A 227 -2.07 26.04 10.39
N GLU A 228 -2.21 27.05 9.53
CA GLU A 228 -3.51 27.41 8.96
C GLU A 228 -4.02 26.29 8.05
N TYR A 229 -5.31 25.97 8.18
CA TYR A 229 -5.99 24.97 7.38
C TYR A 229 -7.44 25.39 7.07
N TYR A 230 -8.01 24.74 6.07
CA TYR A 230 -9.35 24.98 5.59
C TYR A 230 -10.10 23.65 5.46
N PHE A 231 -11.42 23.71 5.32
CA PHE A 231 -12.29 22.57 5.13
C PHE A 231 -12.90 22.55 3.74
N ILE A 232 -13.06 21.35 3.19
CA ILE A 232 -13.83 21.11 1.98
C ILE A 232 -14.85 19.99 2.23
N LYS A 233 -16.09 20.19 1.78
CA LYS A 233 -17.19 19.23 1.99
C LYS A 233 -17.11 18.05 1.02
N THR A 234 -16.69 18.31 -0.22
CA THR A 234 -16.65 17.33 -1.31
C THR A 234 -15.38 17.51 -2.13
N LEU A 235 -14.77 16.42 -2.57
CA LEU A 235 -13.61 16.48 -3.45
C LEU A 235 -13.97 17.20 -4.77
N PRO A 236 -13.08 18.06 -5.30
CA PRO A 236 -13.19 18.61 -6.64
C PRO A 236 -13.30 17.53 -7.71
N GLU A 237 -13.93 17.88 -8.84
CA GLU A 237 -14.06 16.98 -9.98
C GLU A 237 -12.68 16.49 -10.47
N GLY A 238 -12.57 15.18 -10.76
CA GLY A 238 -11.32 14.53 -11.15
C GLY A 238 -10.43 14.09 -9.98
N ILE A 239 -10.73 14.48 -8.74
CA ILE A 239 -10.02 13.99 -7.54
C ILE A 239 -10.85 12.90 -6.87
N HIS A 240 -10.25 11.71 -6.76
CA HIS A 240 -10.95 10.52 -6.26
C HIS A 240 -10.39 9.99 -4.92
N SER A 241 -9.28 10.53 -4.43
CA SER A 241 -8.62 10.05 -3.22
C SER A 241 -7.84 11.17 -2.51
N VAL A 242 -7.44 10.91 -1.26
CA VAL A 242 -6.52 11.73 -0.46
C VAL A 242 -5.34 10.86 0.02
N PRO A 243 -4.13 11.41 0.22
CA PRO A 243 -3.78 12.82 -0.02
C PRO A 243 -3.71 13.17 -1.51
N SER A 244 -4.11 14.38 -1.88
CA SER A 244 -4.06 14.89 -3.26
C SER A 244 -3.54 16.33 -3.28
N LEU A 245 -2.56 16.62 -4.13
CA LEU A 245 -2.09 17.99 -4.36
C LEU A 245 -2.73 18.54 -5.63
N ILE A 246 -3.32 19.73 -5.53
CA ILE A 246 -3.89 20.46 -6.66
C ILE A 246 -3.21 21.80 -6.86
N GLY A 247 -3.06 22.19 -8.11
CA GLY A 247 -2.28 23.34 -8.52
C GLY A 247 -0.88 22.97 -9.01
N GLU A 248 -0.20 23.95 -9.59
CA GLU A 248 1.13 23.77 -10.14
C GLU A 248 2.17 24.02 -9.04
N TYR A 249 2.91 22.99 -8.66
CA TYR A 249 4.01 23.14 -7.72
C TYR A 249 5.21 23.76 -8.47
N ARG A 250 5.38 25.08 -8.39
CA ARG A 250 6.58 25.74 -8.93
C ARG A 250 7.77 25.38 -8.06
N ASN A 251 8.69 24.60 -8.61
CA ASN A 251 9.93 24.32 -7.93
C ASN A 251 10.77 25.61 -7.89
N LYS A 252 11.29 25.96 -6.71
CA LYS A 252 11.97 27.24 -6.49
C LYS A 252 13.28 27.36 -7.30
N ASP A 253 13.77 26.24 -7.82
CA ASP A 253 15.01 26.14 -8.59
C ASP A 253 14.83 26.36 -10.10
N ASP A 254 13.60 26.59 -10.59
CA ASP A 254 13.30 26.82 -12.01
C ASP A 254 13.36 28.33 -12.43
N THR A 255 13.99 29.19 -11.62
CA THR A 255 14.24 30.63 -11.91
C THR A 255 15.71 30.98 -11.76
#